data_AF-X1QYF6-F1
#
_entry.id   AF-X1QYF6-F1
#
_cell.length_a   1.000
_cell.length_b   1.000
_cell.length_c   1.000
_cell.angle_alpha   90.00
_cell.angle_beta   90.00
_cell.angle_gamma   90.00
#
_symmetry.space_group_name_H-M   'P 1'
#
loop_
_entity.id
_entity.type
_entity.pdbx_description
1 polymer ?
#
loop_
_entity_poly.entity_id
_entity_poly.type
_entity_poly.pdbx_seq_one_letter_code
_entity_poly.pdbx_strand_id
1 'polypeptide(L)' 'VDEDEIIAIKKRYQKGVVVQFIKSKGPIGAKVTEHAKLQDINSKKYRDLLKSALEQVLDALGITFEEIKGIKKMDAFF' A
#
# COMPACT_ATOMS: atom_id res chain seq x y z
N VAL A 1 8.77 -21.02 9.98
CA VAL A 1 7.31 -20.96 10.12
C VAL A 1 6.87 -22.40 10.15
N ASP A 2 6.41 -22.87 11.30
CA ASP A 2 6.07 -24.28 11.49
C ASP A 2 4.86 -24.67 10.64
N GLU A 3 4.80 -25.94 10.24
CA GLU A 3 3.75 -26.48 9.37
C GLU A 3 2.36 -26.36 10.03
N ASP A 4 2.30 -26.55 11.35
CA ASP A 4 1.10 -26.35 12.16
C ASP A 4 0.62 -24.88 12.17
N GLU A 5 1.55 -23.92 12.14
CA GLU A 5 1.25 -22.50 12.14
C GLU A 5 0.59 -22.10 10.81
N ILE A 6 1.07 -22.64 9.69
CA ILE A 6 0.50 -22.43 8.35
C ILE A 6 -0.91 -23.04 8.26
N ILE A 7 -1.12 -24.23 8.83
CA ILE A 7 -2.42 -24.90 8.85
C ILE A 7 -3.43 -24.11 9.71
N ALA A 8 -3.02 -23.60 10.88
CA ALA A 8 -3.88 -22.79 11.74
C ALA A 8 -4.30 -21.47 11.07
N ILE A 9 -3.38 -20.79 10.36
CA ILE A 9 -3.70 -19.60 9.56
C ILE A 9 -4.68 -19.95 8.44
N LYS A 10 -4.46 -21.06 7.72
CA LYS A 10 -5.37 -21.53 6.67
C LYS A 10 -6.76 -21.90 7.22
N LYS A 11 -6.84 -22.39 8.46
CA LYS A 11 -8.11 -22.71 9.14
C LYS A 11 -8.87 -21.45 9.59
N ARG A 12 -8.16 -20.36 9.95
CA ARG A 12 -8.78 -19.04 10.23
C ARG A 12 -9.40 -18.40 8.99
N TYR A 13 -8.76 -18.58 7.83
CA TYR A 13 -9.20 -17.94 6.59
C TYR A 13 -9.82 -18.97 5.63
N GLN A 14 -11.13 -19.16 5.74
CA GLN A 14 -11.92 -19.99 4.82
C GLN A 14 -12.29 -19.24 3.53
N LYS A 15 -12.66 -19.97 2.48
CA LYS A 15 -13.19 -19.36 1.24
C LYS A 15 -14.44 -18.53 1.55
N GLY A 16 -14.51 -17.33 0.99
CA GLY A 16 -15.61 -16.38 1.24
C GLY A 16 -15.36 -15.41 2.39
N VAL A 17 -14.28 -15.60 3.16
CA VAL A 17 -13.89 -14.66 4.23
C VAL A 17 -13.11 -13.49 3.64
N VAL A 18 -13.45 -12.27 4.06
CA VAL A 18 -12.70 -11.06 3.72
C VAL A 18 -11.44 -11.00 4.59
N VAL A 19 -10.28 -10.90 3.95
CA VAL A 19 -8.98 -10.80 4.63
C VAL A 19 -8.45 -9.38 4.55
N GLN A 20 -8.12 -8.80 5.70
CA GLN A 20 -7.48 -7.49 5.79
C GLN A 20 -5.97 -7.65 5.97
N PHE A 21 -5.20 -6.98 5.12
CA PHE A 21 -3.75 -7.02 5.17
C PHE A 21 -3.14 -5.70 4.73
N ILE A 22 -1.88 -5.49 5.12
CA ILE A 22 -1.06 -4.37 4.68
C ILE A 22 0.00 -4.82 3.68
N LYS A 23 0.43 -3.90 2.79
CA LYS A 23 1.68 -4.05 2.05
C LYS A 23 2.84 -3.80 3.01
N SER A 24 3.57 -4.86 3.34
CA SER A 24 4.63 -4.81 4.34
C SER A 24 6.02 -4.62 3.72
N LYS A 25 7.00 -4.18 4.53
CA LYS A 25 8.42 -4.09 4.18
C LYS A 25 9.15 -5.44 4.20
N GLY A 26 8.53 -6.48 4.76
CA GLY A 26 9.14 -7.80 4.89
C GLY A 26 9.27 -8.56 3.57
N PRO A 27 9.97 -9.71 3.55
CA PRO A 27 10.25 -10.49 2.34
C PRO A 27 8.99 -10.99 1.62
N ILE A 28 7.94 -11.31 2.37
CA ILE A 28 6.62 -11.70 1.83
C ILE A 28 5.90 -10.51 1.18
N GLY A 29 6.22 -9.28 1.61
CA GLY A 29 5.64 -8.05 1.06
C GLY A 29 4.17 -7.79 1.42
N ALA A 30 3.54 -8.68 2.18
CA ALA A 30 2.21 -8.54 2.75
C ALA A 30 2.19 -9.08 4.19
N LYS A 31 1.30 -8.54 5.03
CA LYS A 31 1.09 -9.01 6.41
C LYS A 31 -0.35 -8.75 6.82
N VAL A 32 -1.01 -9.73 7.42
CA VAL A 32 -2.39 -9.55 7.91
C VAL A 32 -2.43 -8.46 8.98
N THR A 33 -3.50 -7.66 8.96
CA THR A 33 -3.63 -6.49 9.85
C THR A 33 -3.54 -6.89 11.32
N GLU A 34 -4.06 -8.07 11.67
CA GLU A 34 -4.04 -8.66 13.02
C GLU A 34 -2.63 -8.85 13.61
N HIS A 35 -1.61 -9.01 12.75
CA HIS A 35 -0.22 -9.24 13.15
C HIS A 35 0.72 -8.10 12.72
N ALA A 36 0.17 -7.08 12.07
CA ALA A 36 0.94 -5.96 11.54
C ALA A 36 1.19 -4.88 12.60
N LYS A 37 2.40 -4.32 12.58
CA LYS A 37 2.74 -3.09 13.32
C LYS A 37 2.87 -1.92 12.35
N LEU A 38 2.73 -0.70 12.85
CA LEU A 38 2.88 0.53 12.04
C LEU A 38 4.22 0.57 11.28
N GLN A 39 5.30 0.14 11.94
CA GLN A 39 6.63 0.07 11.35
C GLN A 39 6.74 -0.89 10.15
N ASP A 40 5.87 -1.90 10.09
CA ASP A 40 5.86 -2.92 9.04
C ASP A 40 5.33 -2.34 7.71
N ILE A 41 4.60 -1.22 7.74
CA ILE A 41 3.97 -0.62 6.57
C ILE A 41 5.02 -0.13 5.57
N ASN A 42 4.90 -0.59 4.32
CA ASN A 42 5.70 -0.08 3.21
C ASN A 42 5.00 1.11 2.55
N SER A 43 5.20 2.31 3.11
CA SER A 43 4.58 3.55 2.61
C SER A 43 4.93 3.87 1.16
N LYS A 44 6.08 3.42 0.65
CA LYS A 44 6.46 3.62 -0.77
C LYS A 44 5.47 2.90 -1.69
N LYS A 45 5.17 1.62 -1.41
CA LYS A 45 4.20 0.84 -2.21
C LYS A 45 2.81 1.49 -2.25
N TYR A 46 2.36 2.09 -1.14
CA TYR A 46 1.08 2.79 -1.12
C TYR A 46 1.09 4.09 -1.93
N ARG A 47 2.21 4.82 -1.94
CA ARG A 47 2.37 6.01 -2.80
C ARG A 47 2.43 5.64 -4.28
N ASP A 48 3.15 4.57 -4.62
CA ASP A 48 3.24 4.07 -5.98
C ASP A 48 1.86 3.58 -6.47
N LEU A 49 1.10 2.90 -5.60
CA LEU A 49 -0.28 2.50 -5.87
C LEU A 49 -1.19 3.71 -6.11
N LEU A 50 -1.07 4.74 -5.27
CA LEU A 50 -1.83 5.98 -5.45
C LEU A 50 -1.48 6.68 -6.77
N LYS A 51 -0.19 6.75 -7.12
CA LYS A 51 0.27 7.31 -8.40
C LYS A 51 -0.34 6.56 -9.57
N SER A 52 -0.20 5.24 -9.59
CA SER A 52 -0.71 4.39 -10.67
C SER A 52 -2.23 4.44 -10.79
N ALA A 53 -2.97 4.50 -9.67
CA ALA A 53 -4.42 4.56 -9.69
C ALA A 53 -4.95 5.89 -10.26
N LEU A 54 -4.20 6.98 -10.09
CA LEU A 54 -4.62 8.33 -10.48
C LEU A 54 -3.99 8.79 -11.80
N GLU A 55 -2.92 8.16 -12.27
CA GLU A 55 -2.11 8.58 -13.43
C GLU A 55 -2.97 9.07 -14.60
N GLN A 56 -3.90 8.25 -15.10
CA GLN A 56 -4.77 8.62 -16.22
C GLN A 56 -5.68 9.81 -15.93
N VAL A 57 -6.18 9.92 -14.70
CA VAL A 57 -7.03 11.04 -14.28
C VAL A 57 -6.20 12.33 -14.22
N LEU A 58 -4.98 12.25 -13.69
CA LEU A 58 -4.09 13.39 -13.56
C LEU A 58 -3.59 13.88 -14.92
N ASP A 59 -3.22 12.94 -15.80
CA ASP A 59 -2.80 13.23 -17.17
C ASP A 59 -3.92 13.93 -17.96
N ALA A 60 -5.17 13.47 -17.81
CA ALA A 60 -6.33 14.11 -18.45
C ALA A 60 -6.56 15.55 -17.95
N LEU A 61 -6.16 15.83 -16.70
CA LEU A 61 -6.24 17.17 -16.09
C LEU A 61 -4.97 18.00 -16.34
N GLY A 62 -3.96 17.45 -17.00
CA GLY A 62 -2.67 18.11 -17.21
C GLY A 62 -1.88 18.36 -15.92
N ILE A 63 -2.16 17.58 -14.86
CA ILE A 63 -1.52 17.69 -13.55
C ILE A 63 -0.51 16.56 -13.40
N THR A 64 0.70 16.86 -12.95
CA THR A 64 1.68 15.82 -12.59
C THR A 64 1.47 15.33 -11.17
N PHE A 65 1.84 14.08 -10.90
CA PHE A 65 1.75 13.52 -9.55
C PHE A 65 2.63 14.29 -8.53
N GLU A 66 3.73 14.85 -9.01
CA GLU A 66 4.67 15.66 -8.23
C GLU A 66 4.03 16.98 -7.73
N GLU A 67 3.18 17.61 -8.54
CA GLU A 67 2.41 18.79 -8.15
C GLU A 67 1.43 18.49 -7.02
N ILE A 68 0.77 17.32 -7.05
CA ILE A 68 -0.17 16.88 -5.99
C ILE A 68 0.55 16.55 -4.69
N LYS A 69 1.78 16.04 -4.80
CA LYS A 69 2.64 15.81 -3.63
C LYS A 69 3.03 17.10 -2.91
N GLY A 70 2.62 18.27 -3.42
CA GLY A 70 2.90 19.57 -2.83
C GLY A 70 4.22 20.17 -3.30
N ILE A 71 4.87 19.58 -4.32
CA ILE A 71 5.99 20.22 -5.02
C ILE A 71 5.37 21.24 -5.98
N LYS A 72 4.83 22.33 -5.44
CA LYS A 72 4.55 23.50 -6.27
C LYS A 72 5.90 24.10 -6.65
N LYS A 73 6.13 24.23 -7.96
CA LYS A 73 7.28 24.98 -8.51
C LYS A 73 7.39 26.30 -7.75
N MET A 74 8.63 26.74 -7.52
CA MET A 74 9.02 27.96 -6.79
C MET A 74 8.36 29.26 -7.30
N ASP A 75 7.53 29.21 -8.34
CA ASP A 75 6.70 30.30 -8.86
C ASP A 75 5.59 30.77 -7.89
N ALA A 76 5.37 30.08 -6.75
CA ALA A 76 4.48 30.55 -5.69
C ALA A 76 5.18 31.41 -4.61
N PHE A 77 6.49 31.63 -4.75
CA PHE A 77 7.32 32.34 -3.77
C PHE A 77 7.94 33.65 -4.31
N PHE A 78 7.57 34.08 -5.52
CA PHE A 78 7.93 35.38 -6.09
C PHE A 78 6.68 36.24 -6.32
#